data_AF-A0A7V0S2N4-F1
#
_entry.id   AF-A0A7V0S2N4-F1
#
_cell.length_a   1.000
_cell.length_b   1.000
_cell.length_c   1.000
_cell.angle_alpha   90.00
_cell.angle_beta   90.00
_cell.angle_gamma   90.00
#
_symmetry.space_group_name_H-M   'P 1'
#
loop_
_entity.id
_entity.type
_entity.pdbx_description
1 polymer ?
#
loop_
_entity_poly.entity_id
_entity_poly.type
_entity_poly.pdbx_seq_one_letter_code
_entity_poly.pdbx_strand_id
1 'polypeptide(L)'
;MAFYQLHKQQHIKATIDEVWDFISSPHNLKHITPKHMGFDITTSNLPKTMYPGMIITYKVRPMLGIPVKWVTEITHVVHKKYFVDEQRVGPYSLWHHQHLLQ
;
A
#
# COMPACT_ATOMS: atom_id res chain seq x y z
N MET A 1 -15.91 -19.53 -0.38
CA MET A 1 -15.80 -18.07 -0.26
C MET A 1 -15.62 -17.51 -1.66
N ALA A 2 -16.30 -16.43 -2.02
CA ALA A 2 -16.05 -15.78 -3.31
C ALA A 2 -14.68 -15.09 -3.27
N PHE A 3 -13.91 -15.22 -4.35
CA PHE A 3 -12.62 -14.58 -4.54
C PHE A 3 -12.77 -13.53 -5.65
N TYR A 4 -12.20 -12.35 -5.42
CA TYR A 4 -12.21 -11.26 -6.39
C TYR A 4 -10.78 -10.80 -6.62
N GLN A 5 -10.43 -10.56 -7.87
CA GLN A 5 -9.13 -10.05 -8.27
C GLN A 5 -9.31 -8.88 -9.24
N LEU A 6 -8.59 -7.80 -8.99
CA LEU A 6 -8.54 -6.64 -9.87
C LEU A 6 -7.12 -6.52 -10.42
N HIS A 7 -7.00 -6.51 -11.75
CA HIS A 7 -5.74 -6.20 -12.44
C HIS A 7 -5.90 -4.86 -13.14
N LYS A 8 -4.92 -3.97 -12.96
CA LYS A 8 -4.90 -2.65 -13.58
C LYS A 8 -3.49 -2.25 -13.93
N GLN A 9 -3.31 -1.68 -15.12
CA GLN A 9 -2.07 -1.09 -15.59
C GLN A 9 -2.28 0.39 -15.88
N GLN A 10 -1.23 1.18 -15.67
CA GLN A 10 -1.20 2.61 -15.98
C GLN A 10 0.18 3.00 -16.53
N HIS A 11 0.22 3.94 -17.47
CA HIS A 11 1.47 4.51 -17.98
C HIS A 11 1.75 5.83 -17.27
N ILE A 12 2.94 5.95 -16.71
CA ILE A 12 3.40 7.16 -16.01
C ILE A 12 4.51 7.78 -16.85
N LYS A 13 4.44 9.10 -17.09
CA LYS A 13 5.49 9.85 -17.79
C LYS A 13 6.65 10.17 -16.83
N ALA A 14 7.30 9.13 -16.34
CA ALA A 14 8.44 9.19 -15.42
C ALA A 14 9.32 7.96 -15.61
N THR A 15 10.56 8.03 -15.14
CA THR A 15 11.49 6.89 -15.12
C THR A 15 11.11 5.87 -14.06
N ILE A 16 11.56 4.62 -14.21
CA ILE A 16 11.39 3.57 -13.17
C ILE A 16 11.97 4.04 -11.83
N ASP A 17 13.07 4.79 -11.85
CA ASP A 17 13.74 5.27 -10.64
C ASP A 17 12.88 6.29 -9.89
N GLU A 18 12.33 7.28 -10.60
CA GLU A 18 11.41 8.26 -10.01
C GLU A 18 10.15 7.61 -9.45
N VAL A 19 9.58 6.66 -10.21
CA VAL A 19 8.38 5.93 -9.76
C VAL A 19 8.71 5.08 -8.54
N TRP A 20 9.83 4.34 -8.56
CA TRP A 20 10.25 3.47 -7.47
C TRP A 20 10.52 4.26 -6.20
N ASP A 21 11.27 5.35 -6.28
CA ASP A 21 11.57 6.21 -5.14
C ASP A 21 10.30 6.81 -4.52
N PHE A 22 9.30 7.09 -5.36
CA PHE A 22 8.00 7.56 -4.88
C PHE A 22 7.21 6.43 -4.20
N ILE A 23 6.95 5.31 -4.88
CA ILE A 23 6.03 4.28 -4.37
C ILE A 23 6.64 3.41 -3.27
N SER A 24 7.97 3.30 -3.19
CA SER A 24 8.66 2.54 -2.14
C SER A 24 8.75 3.29 -0.81
N SER A 25 8.31 4.56 -0.77
CA SER A 25 8.25 5.33 0.48
C SER A 25 6.89 5.17 1.15
N PRO A 26 6.83 4.69 2.41
CA PRO A 26 5.57 4.54 3.14
C PRO A 26 4.88 5.88 3.41
N HIS A 27 5.64 6.99 3.36
CA HIS A 27 5.09 8.35 3.52
C HIS A 27 4.19 8.76 2.35
N ASN A 28 4.42 8.17 1.17
CA ASN A 28 3.66 8.47 -0.04
C ASN A 28 2.35 7.70 -0.13
N LEU A 29 2.11 6.72 0.74
CA LEU A 29 0.84 5.96 0.79
C LEU A 29 -0.37 6.89 0.96
N LYS A 30 -0.24 7.96 1.75
CA LYS A 30 -1.29 8.97 1.91
C LYS A 30 -1.59 9.74 0.61
N HIS A 31 -0.57 9.97 -0.22
CA HIS A 31 -0.70 10.72 -1.47
C HIS A 31 -1.38 9.91 -2.58
N ILE A 32 -1.17 8.59 -2.60
CA ILE A 32 -1.78 7.69 -3.58
C ILE A 32 -3.16 7.18 -3.15
N THR A 33 -3.50 7.27 -1.86
CA THR A 33 -4.82 6.88 -1.36
C THR A 33 -5.87 7.94 -1.71
N PRO A 34 -7.06 7.56 -2.22
CA PRO A 34 -8.12 8.51 -2.50
C PRO A 34 -8.44 9.40 -1.29
N LYS A 35 -8.47 10.73 -1.49
CA LYS A 35 -8.63 11.71 -0.40
C LYS A 35 -9.85 11.44 0.50
N HIS A 36 -10.96 10.97 -0.08
CA HIS A 36 -12.19 10.68 0.66
C HIS A 36 -12.07 9.50 1.63
N MET A 37 -11.11 8.59 1.42
CA MET A 37 -10.87 7.46 2.34
C MET A 37 -10.17 7.88 3.62
N GLY A 38 -9.58 9.09 3.70
CA GLY A 38 -8.92 9.58 4.91
C GLY A 38 -7.83 8.63 5.42
N PHE A 39 -6.64 8.69 4.81
CA PHE A 39 -5.50 7.85 5.20
C PHE A 39 -4.70 8.51 6.34
N ASP A 40 -4.82 7.94 7.54
CA ASP A 40 -4.13 8.41 8.74
C ASP A 40 -3.16 7.34 9.25
N ILE A 41 -1.86 7.57 9.02
CA ILE A 41 -0.79 6.66 9.46
C ILE A 41 -0.67 6.73 10.97
N THR A 42 -0.85 5.60 11.65
CA THR A 42 -0.73 5.50 13.12
C THR A 42 0.63 4.99 13.58
N THR A 43 1.49 4.58 12.64
CA THR A 43 2.85 4.11 12.92
C THR A 43 3.79 5.30 13.06
N SER A 44 4.49 5.42 14.20
CA SER A 44 5.53 6.42 14.38
C SER A 44 6.84 5.98 13.74
N ASN A 45 7.71 6.95 13.42
CA ASN A 45 9.09 6.71 12.94
C ASN A 45 9.17 5.81 11.71
N LEU A 46 8.32 6.04 10.71
CA LEU A 46 8.40 5.30 9.46
C LEU A 46 9.76 5.53 8.77
N PRO A 47 10.40 4.47 8.24
CA PRO A 47 11.60 4.60 7.44
C PRO A 47 11.31 5.33 6.13
N LYS A 48 12.38 5.83 5.49
CA LYS A 48 12.28 6.45 4.16
C LYS A 48 11.83 5.46 3.08
N THR A 49 12.23 4.19 3.21
CA THR A 49 12.00 3.15 2.21
C THR A 49 11.43 1.90 2.88
N MET A 50 10.45 1.26 2.22
CA MET A 50 9.84 0.00 2.65
C MET A 50 10.82 -1.17 2.52
N TYR A 51 10.67 -2.17 3.38
CA TYR A 51 11.48 -3.39 3.40
C TYR A 51 10.62 -4.61 3.77
N PRO A 52 11.02 -5.85 3.38
CA PRO A 52 10.30 -7.06 3.75
C PRO A 52 10.18 -7.25 5.27
N GLY A 53 8.99 -7.59 5.76
CA GLY A 53 8.65 -7.69 7.19
C GLY A 53 8.26 -6.38 7.85
N MET A 54 8.29 -5.26 7.13
CA MET A 54 7.83 -3.97 7.64
C MET A 54 6.31 -3.98 7.88
N ILE A 55 5.90 -3.58 9.08
CA ILE A 55 4.49 -3.42 9.45
C ILE A 55 4.09 -1.95 9.41
N ILE A 56 3.00 -1.66 8.69
CA ILE A 56 2.41 -0.32 8.60
C ILE A 56 0.98 -0.38 9.11
N THR A 57 0.71 0.40 10.15
CA THR A 57 -0.62 0.61 10.72
C THR A 57 -1.18 1.97 10.33
N TYR A 58 -2.44 2.00 9.94
CA TYR A 58 -3.18 3.21 9.58
C TYR A 58 -4.68 3.07 9.84
N LYS A 59 -5.39 4.20 9.83
CA LYS A 59 -6.86 4.26 9.79
C LYS A 59 -7.30 4.75 8.41
N VAL A 60 -8.33 4.11 7.87
CA VAL A 60 -9.01 4.49 6.62
C VAL A 60 -10.52 4.37 6.76
N ARG A 61 -11.26 5.04 5.89
CA ARG A 61 -12.72 5.12 5.84
C ARG A 61 -13.22 4.66 4.47
N PRO A 62 -13.07 3.37 4.12
CA PRO A 62 -13.38 2.89 2.77
C PRO A 62 -14.88 2.91 2.46
N MET A 63 -15.73 2.80 3.48
CA MET A 63 -17.19 2.69 3.33
C MET A 63 -17.92 3.63 4.29
N LEU A 64 -18.84 4.44 3.75
CA LEU A 64 -19.77 5.29 4.50
C LEU A 64 -19.13 6.22 5.57
N GLY A 65 -17.84 6.52 5.43
CA GLY A 65 -17.11 7.36 6.39
C GLY A 65 -16.73 6.68 7.72
N ILE A 66 -17.01 5.38 7.89
CA ILE A 66 -16.70 4.64 9.12
C ILE A 66 -15.20 4.33 9.18
N PRO A 67 -14.48 4.75 10.23
CA PRO A 67 -13.05 4.49 10.35
C PRO A 67 -12.77 3.03 10.70
N VAL A 68 -11.83 2.43 9.97
CA VAL A 68 -11.33 1.07 10.14
C VAL A 68 -9.83 1.12 10.39
N LYS A 69 -9.37 0.40 11.42
CA LYS A 69 -7.95 0.15 11.62
C LYS A 69 -7.49 -0.90 10.62
N TRP A 70 -6.41 -0.61 9.92
CA TRP A 70 -5.77 -1.53 8.99
C TRP A 70 -4.29 -1.68 9.35
N VAL A 71 -3.84 -2.91 9.40
CA VAL A 71 -2.45 -3.31 9.60
C VAL A 71 -2.01 -4.07 8.36
N THR A 72 -0.95 -3.58 7.71
CA THR A 72 -0.36 -4.19 6.52
C THR A 72 1.07 -4.61 6.80
N GLU A 73 1.50 -5.67 6.15
CA GLU A 73 2.90 -6.10 6.10
C GLU A 73 3.40 -6.01 4.66
N ILE A 74 4.60 -5.46 4.48
CA ILE A 74 5.32 -5.57 3.22
C ILE A 74 6.01 -6.93 3.20
N THR A 75 5.50 -7.88 2.42
CA THR A 75 5.98 -9.27 2.46
C THR A 75 7.14 -9.53 1.50
N HIS A 76 7.16 -8.82 0.37
CA HIS A 76 8.17 -8.98 -0.67
C HIS A 76 8.60 -7.62 -1.20
N VAL A 77 9.90 -7.47 -1.48
CA VAL A 77 10.47 -6.32 -2.19
C VAL A 77 11.58 -6.82 -3.11
N VAL A 78 11.45 -6.54 -4.40
CA VAL A 78 12.53 -6.69 -5.37
C VAL A 78 12.79 -5.32 -5.99
N HIS A 79 13.96 -4.78 -5.69
CA HIS A 79 14.34 -3.41 -6.02
C HIS A 79 14.06 -3.07 -7.49
N LYS A 80 13.33 -1.97 -7.74
CA LYS A 80 12.94 -1.45 -9.06
C LYS A 80 12.14 -2.43 -9.93
N LYS A 81 11.55 -3.47 -9.33
CA LYS A 81 10.73 -4.46 -10.03
C LYS A 81 9.35 -4.59 -9.42
N TYR A 82 9.28 -4.93 -8.14
CA TYR A 82 7.99 -5.11 -7.48
C TYR A 82 8.07 -5.09 -5.95
N PHE A 83 6.91 -4.89 -5.33
CA PHE A 83 6.70 -5.21 -3.92
C PHE A 83 5.27 -5.72 -3.69
N VAL A 84 5.05 -6.36 -2.54
CA VAL A 84 3.75 -6.91 -2.14
C VAL A 84 3.40 -6.42 -0.74
N ASP A 85 2.19 -5.89 -0.58
CA ASP A 85 1.57 -5.64 0.71
C ASP A 85 0.43 -6.62 0.99
N GLU A 86 0.39 -7.14 2.22
CA GLU A 86 -0.66 -8.03 2.70
C GLU A 86 -1.32 -7.46 3.94
N GLN A 87 -2.63 -7.65 4.06
CA GLN A 87 -3.33 -7.31 5.30
C GLN A 87 -3.02 -8.34 6.39
N ARG A 88 -2.67 -7.85 7.58
CA ARG A 88 -2.63 -8.64 8.83
C ARG A 88 -3.87 -8.42 9.69
N VAL A 89 -4.42 -7.21 9.68
CA VAL A 89 -5.69 -6.85 10.35
C VAL A 89 -6.42 -5.85 9.47
N GLY A 90 -7.69 -6.06 9.19
CA GLY A 90 -8.49 -5.14 8.38
C GLY A 90 -9.83 -5.75 7.96
N PRO A 91 -10.56 -5.10 7.04
CA PRO A 91 -11.93 -5.47 6.71
C PRO A 91 -12.05 -6.70 5.81
N TYR A 92 -10.97 -7.12 5.15
CA TYR A 92 -10.99 -8.26 4.23
C TYR A 92 -10.61 -9.57 4.92
N SER A 93 -11.13 -10.71 4.44
CA SER A 93 -10.63 -12.03 4.86
C SER A 93 -9.26 -12.34 4.26
N LEU A 94 -8.99 -11.84 3.05
CA LEU A 94 -7.71 -11.89 2.36
C LEU A 94 -7.51 -10.59 1.60
N TRP A 95 -6.35 -9.97 1.76
CA TRP A 95 -5.89 -8.87 0.94
C TRP A 95 -4.43 -9.12 0.60
N HIS A 96 -4.16 -9.32 -0.69
CA HIS A 96 -2.83 -9.50 -1.26
C HIS A 96 -2.74 -8.54 -2.44
N HIS A 97 -1.87 -7.55 -2.33
CA HIS A 97 -1.78 -6.47 -3.30
C HIS A 97 -0.34 -6.36 -3.79
N GLN A 98 -0.19 -6.55 -5.10
CA GLN A 98 1.10 -6.58 -5.77
C GLN A 98 1.25 -5.35 -6.67
N HIS A 99 2.43 -4.73 -6.58
CA HIS A 99 2.81 -3.58 -7.39
C HIS A 99 3.95 -4.00 -8.29
N LEU A 100 3.75 -3.95 -9.62
CA LEU A 100 4.75 -4.30 -10.62
C LEU A 100 5.18 -3.04 -11.38
N LEU A 101 6.48 -2.88 -11.63
CA LEU A 101 7.05 -1.88 -12.53
C LEU A 101 7.61 -2.58 -13.77
N GLN A 102 7.34 -2.00 -14.94
CA GLN A 102 7.74 -2.49 -16.26
C GLN A 102 8.22 -1.35 -17.14
#